data_AF-A0A420VPQ5-F1
#
_entry.id   AF-A0A420VPQ5-F1
#
_cell.length_a   1.000
_cell.length_b   1.000
_cell.length_c   1.000
_cell.angle_alpha   90.00
_cell.angle_beta   90.00
_cell.angle_gamma   90.00
#
_symmetry.space_group_name_H-M   'P 1'
#
loop_
_entity.id
_entity.type
_entity.pdbx_description
1 polymer ?
#
loop_
_entity_poly.entity_id
_entity_poly.type
_entity_poly.pdbx_seq_one_letter_code
_entity_poly.pdbx_strand_id
1 'polypeptide(L)' 'MKQSKYIDITADYGLKKVFGSDTNKVLLIAFLNELFRGRKVIADLYYNKNEHVGDIEDIGTVIFDLTKE' A
#
# COMPACT_ATOMS: atom_id res chain seq x y z
N MET A 1 -9.03 -17.89 -11.31
CA MET A 1 -9.88 -16.97 -10.53
C MET A 1 -10.49 -15.97 -11.49
N LYS A 2 -11.81 -15.77 -11.45
CA LYS A 2 -12.51 -14.87 -12.40
C LYS A 2 -12.17 -13.43 -12.03
N GLN A 3 -11.57 -12.68 -12.95
CA GLN A 3 -11.18 -11.28 -12.70
C GLN A 3 -12.45 -10.43 -12.52
N SER A 4 -12.62 -9.83 -11.35
CA SER A 4 -13.71 -8.88 -11.09
C SER A 4 -13.56 -7.65 -12.00
N LYS A 5 -14.68 -7.08 -12.44
CA LYS A 5 -14.70 -5.82 -13.21
C LYS A 5 -14.13 -4.65 -12.40
N TYR A 6 -14.25 -4.70 -11.07
CA TYR A 6 -13.79 -3.66 -10.15
C TYR A 6 -12.77 -4.22 -9.16
N ILE A 7 -11.83 -3.37 -8.78
CA ILE A 7 -10.84 -3.68 -7.75
C ILE A 7 -11.38 -3.13 -6.43
N ASP A 8 -11.54 -4.00 -5.44
CA ASP A 8 -11.80 -3.60 -4.07
C ASP A 8 -10.48 -3.23 -3.39
N ILE A 9 -10.25 -1.94 -3.18
CA ILE A 9 -9.02 -1.42 -2.55
C ILE A 9 -8.99 -1.62 -1.04
N THR A 10 -10.10 -2.04 -0.43
CA THR A 10 -10.16 -2.39 1.00
C THR A 10 -9.69 -3.83 1.25
N ALA A 11 -9.70 -4.67 0.21
CA ALA A 11 -9.12 -5.99 0.25
C ALA A 11 -7.61 -5.95 -0.03
N ASP A 12 -6.87 -6.80 0.67
CA ASP A 12 -5.41 -7.00 0.54
C ASP A 12 -4.94 -7.14 -0.91
N TYR A 13 -5.64 -7.96 -1.70
CA TYR A 13 -5.32 -8.16 -3.11
C TYR A 13 -5.45 -6.86 -3.91
N GLY A 14 -6.53 -6.11 -3.70
CA GLY A 14 -6.75 -4.87 -4.46
C GLY A 14 -5.78 -3.78 -4.04
N LEU A 15 -5.48 -3.66 -2.75
CA LEU A 15 -4.48 -2.73 -2.25
C LEU A 15 -3.09 -3.03 -2.85
N LYS A 16 -2.64 -4.30 -2.83
CA LYS A 16 -1.40 -4.74 -3.49
C LYS A 16 -1.44 -4.50 -5.01
N LYS A 17 -2.56 -4.77 -5.65
CA LYS A 17 -2.72 -4.59 -7.10
C LYS A 17 -2.58 -3.12 -7.51
N VAL A 18 -3.09 -2.21 -6.68
CA VAL A 18 -3.08 -0.77 -6.95
C VAL A 18 -1.75 -0.14 -6.52
N PHE A 19 -1.19 -0.49 -5.36
CA PHE A 19 -0.04 0.21 -4.78
C PHE A 19 1.22 -0.62 -4.59
N GLY A 20 1.22 -1.92 -4.92
CA GLY A 20 2.33 -2.83 -4.61
C GLY A 20 3.41 -2.96 -5.68
N SER A 21 3.41 -2.13 -6.72
CA SER A 21 4.44 -2.13 -7.77
C SER A 21 5.20 -0.81 -7.80
N ASP A 22 6.48 -0.85 -8.19
CA ASP A 22 7.31 0.35 -8.31
C ASP A 22 6.73 1.39 -9.27
N THR A 23 6.10 0.97 -10.37
CA THR A 23 5.41 1.88 -11.29
C THR A 23 4.26 2.62 -10.62
N ASN A 24 3.57 1.97 -9.68
CA ASN A 24 2.43 2.55 -8.97
C ASN A 24 2.83 3.25 -7.66
N LYS A 25 4.12 3.30 -7.33
CA LYS A 25 4.65 3.97 -6.14
C LYS A 25 4.26 5.44 -6.07
N VAL A 26 4.22 6.11 -7.21
CA VAL A 26 3.76 7.51 -7.32
C VAL A 26 2.30 7.68 -6.86
N LEU A 27 1.44 6.68 -7.10
CA LEU A 27 0.05 6.70 -6.67
C LEU A 27 -0.05 6.56 -5.15
N LEU A 28 0.79 5.71 -4.55
CA LEU A 28 0.85 5.56 -3.09
C LEU A 28 1.34 6.86 -2.44
N ILE A 29 2.38 7.49 -2.98
CA ILE A 29 2.87 8.78 -2.49
C ILE A 29 1.77 9.85 -2.57
N ALA A 30 1.08 9.97 -3.70
CA ALA A 30 0.00 10.94 -3.87
C ALA A 30 -1.15 10.71 -2.88
N PHE A 31 -1.58 9.46 -2.72
CA PHE A 31 -2.62 9.08 -1.77
C PHE A 31 -2.25 9.44 -0.32
N LEU A 32 -1.03 9.08 0.11
CA LEU A 32 -0.56 9.38 1.46
C LEU A 32 -0.40 10.88 1.69
N ASN A 33 0.03 11.64 0.68
CA ASN A 33 0.14 13.10 0.79
C ASN A 33 -1.22 13.78 0.96
N GLU A 34 -2.27 13.29 0.29
CA GLU A 34 -3.63 13.78 0.55
C GLU A 34 -4.11 13.39 1.95
N LEU A 35 -3.82 12.16 2.40
CA LEU A 35 -4.19 11.69 3.75
C LEU A 35 -3.47 12.46 4.89
N PHE A 36 -2.23 12.88 4.64
CA PHE A 36 -1.40 13.60 5.60
C PHE A 36 -1.32 15.11 5.32
N ARG A 37 -2.22 15.65 4.49
CA ARG A 37 -2.23 17.08 4.14
C ARG A 37 -2.17 17.96 5.39
N GLY A 38 -1.25 18.92 5.38
CA GLY A 38 -1.01 19.83 6.50
C GLY A 38 -0.17 19.26 7.65
N ARG A 39 0.22 17.98 7.59
CA ARG A 39 1.11 17.35 8.59
C ARG A 39 2.50 17.04 8.04
N LYS A 40 2.60 16.53 6.82
CA LYS A 40 3.86 16.22 6.15
C LYS A 40 3.70 16.09 4.65
N VAL A 41 4.83 16.18 3.94
CA VAL A 41 4.94 15.88 2.51
C VAL A 41 5.95 14.75 2.33
N ILE A 42 5.49 13.64 1.77
CA ILE A 42 6.28 12.47 1.42
C ILE A 42 6.80 12.70 0.01
N ALA A 43 8.12 12.85 -0.13
CA ALA A 43 8.78 13.02 -1.43
C ALA A 43 9.10 11.66 -2.08
N ASP A 44 9.48 10.68 -1.27
CA ASP A 44 9.77 9.31 -1.71
C ASP A 44 9.47 8.29 -0.61
N LEU A 45 9.36 7.01 -0.98
CA LEU A 45 9.16 5.88 -0.06
C LEU A 45 9.85 4.62 -0.57
N TYR A 46 10.43 3.79 0.29
CA TYR A 46 10.98 2.50 -0.15
C TYR A 46 10.10 1.36 0.33
N TYR A 47 9.73 0.44 -0.57
CA TYR A 47 9.06 -0.80 -0.19
C TYR A 47 10.08 -1.73 0.46
N ASN A 48 9.96 -1.94 1.77
CA ASN A 48 10.81 -2.90 2.45
C ASN A 48 10.34 -4.33 2.16
N LYS A 49 11.28 -5.28 2.03
CA LYS A 49 10.98 -6.69 1.72
C LYS A 49 10.45 -7.51 2.91
N ASN A 50 9.88 -6.85 3.90
CA ASN A 50 9.35 -7.53 5.08
C ASN A 50 7.92 -8.00 4.80
N GLU A 51 7.77 -9.13 4.12
CA GLU A 51 6.53 -9.91 4.17
C GLU A 51 6.35 -10.42 5.60
N HIS A 52 5.80 -9.57 6.48
CA HIS A 52 5.33 -10.03 7.78
C HIS A 52 4.00 -10.75 7.54
N VAL A 53 4.03 -12.07 7.70
CA VAL A 53 2.80 -12.87 7.87
C VAL A 53 2.14 -12.33 9.13
N GLY A 54 0.97 -11.71 9.00
CA GLY A 54 0.21 -11.25 10.16
C GLY A 54 -0.01 -12.44 11.09
N ASP A 55 0.38 -12.31 12.36
CA ASP A 55 0.29 -13.40 13.36
C ASP A 55 -1.16 -13.77 13.74
N ILE A 56 -2.17 -13.12 13.13
CA ILE A 56 -3.59 -13.27 13.49
C ILE A 56 -4.46 -13.07 12.25
N GLU A 57 -5.42 -13.97 12.02
CA GLU A 57 -6.35 -13.98 10.86
C GLU A 57 -7.20 -12.70 10.70
N ASP A 58 -7.26 -11.84 11.72
CA ASP A 58 -8.16 -10.68 11.81
C ASP A 58 -7.46 -9.32 11.56
N ILE A 59 -6.14 -9.32 11.35
CA ILE A 59 -5.38 -8.11 10.99
C ILE A 59 -5.02 -8.23 9.52
N GLY A 60 -5.49 -7.27 8.70
CA GLY A 60 -5.29 -7.24 7.24
C GLY A 60 -3.89 -7.74 6.86
N THR A 61 -3.85 -8.77 6.02
CA THR A 61 -2.69 -9.63 5.70
C THR A 61 -1.58 -8.91 4.94
N VAL A 62 -1.66 -7.58 4.82
CA VAL A 62 -0.76 -6.73 4.03
C VAL A 62 -0.30 -5.55 4.85
N ILE A 63 0.96 -5.62 5.28
CA ILE A 63 1.68 -4.51 5.87
C ILE A 63 2.67 -4.01 4.82
N PHE A 64 2.53 -2.75 4.40
CA PHE A 64 3.59 -2.05 3.67
C PHE A 64 4.53 -1.43 4.70
N ASP A 65 5.70 -2.04 4.88
CA ASP A 65 6.77 -1.43 5.65
C ASP A 65 7.45 -0.38 4.76
N LEU A 66 7.31 0.90 5.17
CA LEU A 66 7.74 2.06 4.41
C LEU A 66 8.81 2.80 5.20
N THR A 67 9.98 2.95 4.58
CA THR A 67 11.06 3.78 5.13
C THR A 67 11.28 5.03 4.28
N LYS A 68 11.76 6.07 4.97
CA LYS A 68 12.36 7.27 4.37
C LYS A 68 13.88 7.01 4.32
N GLU A 69 14.59 7.54 3.31
CA GLU A 69 16.06 7.67 3.37
C GLU A 69 16.52 8.68 4.44
#